data_AF-A0A942J266-F1
#
_entry.id   AF-A0A942J266-F1
#
_cell.length_a   1.000
_cell.length_b   1.000
_cell.length_c   1.000
_cell.angle_alpha   90.00
_cell.angle_beta   90.00
_cell.angle_gamma   90.00
#
_symmetry.space_group_name_H-M   'P 1'
#
loop_
_entity.id
_entity.type
_entity.pdbx_description
1 polymer ?
#
loop_
_entity_poly.entity_id
_entity_poly.type
_entity_poly.pdbx_seq_one_letter_code
_entity_poly.pdbx_strand_id
1 'polypeptide(L)'
;MAEPEKPFICYKSGWNIQITPQTAAGWWMFGGWMFLTLPLGGLLFLFMGKDPTTARTVAGVMGFTLAMFGWAWGMIRWMMARSEMVDMEELLKLKRELDARKGRGRRG
;
A
#
# COMPACT_ATOMS: atom_id res chain seq x y z
N MET A 1 14.69 -16.11 20.48
CA MET A 1 15.06 -14.95 19.64
C MET A 1 13.75 -14.32 19.21
N ALA A 2 13.49 -13.05 19.54
CA ALA A 2 12.25 -12.40 19.13
C ALA A 2 12.26 -12.28 17.59
N GLU A 3 11.25 -12.81 16.92
CA GLU A 3 11.09 -12.58 15.49
C GLU A 3 10.89 -11.08 15.27
N PRO A 4 11.67 -10.42 14.39
CA PRO A 4 11.51 -9.00 14.17
C PRO A 4 10.12 -8.73 13.58
N GLU A 5 9.35 -7.85 14.24
CA GLU A 5 8.04 -7.41 13.73
C GLU A 5 8.17 -6.93 12.29
N LYS A 6 7.31 -7.46 11.41
CA LYS A 6 7.29 -7.02 10.03
C LYS A 6 6.79 -5.57 9.95
N PRO A 7 7.40 -4.73 9.10
CA PRO A 7 7.07 -3.30 9.05
C PRO A 7 5.65 -3.01 8.54
N PHE A 8 5.06 -3.92 7.79
CA PHE A 8 3.74 -3.76 7.18
C PHE A 8 2.84 -4.96 7.47
N ILE A 9 1.53 -4.70 7.61
CA ILE A 9 0.49 -5.72 7.55
C ILE A 9 -0.28 -5.55 6.24
N CYS A 10 -0.49 -6.64 5.53
CA CYS A 10 -1.32 -6.71 4.35
C CYS A 10 -2.59 -7.49 4.68
N TYR A 11 -3.70 -6.78 4.84
CA TYR A 11 -5.02 -7.38 4.96
C TYR A 11 -5.54 -7.75 3.58
N LYS A 12 -5.82 -9.03 3.39
CA LYS A 12 -6.44 -9.54 2.17
C LYS A 12 -7.89 -9.93 2.47
N SER A 13 -8.83 -9.44 1.68
CA SER A 13 -10.24 -9.86 1.72
C SER A 13 -10.74 -9.98 0.28
N GLY A 14 -10.87 -11.21 -0.21
CA GLY A 14 -11.15 -11.50 -1.61
C GLY A 14 -10.16 -10.81 -2.57
N TRP A 15 -10.68 -9.86 -3.36
CA TRP A 15 -9.91 -9.03 -4.30
C TRP A 15 -9.35 -7.73 -3.70
N ASN A 16 -9.76 -7.38 -2.48
CA ASN A 16 -9.28 -6.18 -1.80
C ASN A 16 -7.99 -6.46 -1.04
N ILE A 17 -6.98 -5.62 -1.27
CA ILE A 17 -5.67 -5.68 -0.61
C ILE A 17 -5.44 -4.33 0.06
N GLN A 18 -5.40 -4.33 1.39
CA GLN A 18 -5.12 -3.14 2.19
C GLN A 18 -3.79 -3.31 2.91
N ILE A 19 -2.82 -2.46 2.58
CA ILE A 19 -1.48 -2.48 3.20
C ILE A 19 -1.41 -1.32 4.19
N THR A 20 -1.06 -1.63 5.45
CA THR A 20 -0.99 -0.65 6.53
C THR A 20 0.38 -0.74 7.21
N PRO A 21 1.10 0.38 7.41
CA PRO A 21 2.32 0.39 8.21
C PRO A 21 1.95 0.20 9.69
N GLN A 22 2.56 -0.80 10.35
CA GLN A 22 2.31 -1.09 11.76
C GLN A 22 3.39 -0.53 12.67
N THR A 23 4.63 -0.47 12.18
CA THR A 23 5.80 -0.04 12.97
C THR A 23 6.32 1.32 12.52
N ALA A 24 7.10 1.97 13.38
CA ALA A 24 7.80 3.21 13.03
C ALA A 24 8.67 3.04 11.77
N ALA A 25 9.32 1.88 11.62
CA ALA A 25 10.10 1.55 10.42
C ALA A 25 9.21 1.49 9.16
N GLY A 26 8.02 0.90 9.24
CA GLY A 26 7.04 0.89 8.14
C GLY A 26 6.61 2.29 7.72
N TRP A 27 6.39 3.18 8.70
CA TRP A 27 6.10 4.59 8.45
C TRP A 27 7.26 5.34 7.80
N TRP A 28 8.49 5.13 8.25
CA TRP A 28 9.67 5.73 7.62
C TRP A 28 9.88 5.23 6.20
N MET A 29 9.66 3.93 5.95
CA MET A 29 9.74 3.35 4.61
C MET A 29 8.65 3.91 3.69
N PHE A 30 7.41 4.01 4.17
CA PHE A 30 6.31 4.64 3.43
C PHE A 30 6.60 6.13 3.16
N GLY A 31 7.04 6.86 4.18
CA GLY A 31 7.46 8.25 4.08
C GLY A 31 8.60 8.45 3.09
N GLY A 32 9.57 7.53 3.03
CA GLY A 32 10.64 7.55 2.04
C GLY A 32 10.13 7.40 0.61
N TRP A 33 9.18 6.47 0.38
CA TRP A 33 8.50 6.34 -0.92
C TRP A 33 7.72 7.61 -1.29
N MET A 34 7.05 8.25 -0.33
CA MET A 34 6.34 9.51 -0.55
C MET A 34 7.30 10.68 -0.78
N PHE A 35 8.43 10.73 -0.09
CA PHE A 35 9.43 11.78 -0.31
C PHE A 35 10.03 11.68 -1.70
N LEU A 36 10.27 10.46 -2.19
CA LEU A 36 10.77 10.19 -3.53
C LEU A 36 9.79 10.54 -4.66
N THR A 37 8.51 10.79 -4.37
CA THR A 37 7.57 11.32 -5.40
C THR A 37 7.75 12.83 -5.62
N LEU A 38 8.32 13.56 -4.66
CA LEU A 38 8.51 15.02 -4.78
C LEU A 38 9.42 15.40 -5.95
N PRO A 39 10.58 14.75 -6.18
CA PRO A 39 11.40 15.00 -7.38
C PRO A 39 10.65 14.73 -8.69
N LEU A 40 9.80 13.70 -8.75
CA LEU A 40 9.00 13.37 -9.94
C LEU A 40 8.00 14.50 -10.26
N GLY A 41 7.31 15.01 -9.23
CA GLY A 41 6.41 16.16 -9.39
C GLY A 41 7.16 17.44 -9.75
N GLY A 42 8.31 17.69 -9.13
CA GLY A 42 9.17 18.84 -9.43
C GLY A 42 9.71 18.82 -10.86
N LEU A 43 10.08 17.66 -11.39
CA LEU A 43 10.52 17.49 -12.78
C LEU A 43 9.40 17.85 -13.76
N LEU A 44 8.17 17.40 -13.52
CA LEU A 44 7.03 17.78 -14.36
C LEU A 44 6.78 19.29 -14.30
N PHE A 45 6.81 19.88 -13.12
CA PHE A 45 6.62 21.33 -12.94
C PHE A 45 7.67 22.14 -13.73
N LEU A 46 8.94 21.78 -13.61
CA LEU A 46 10.03 22.40 -14.36
C LEU A 46 9.92 22.18 -15.87
N PHE A 47 9.41 21.02 -16.29
CA PHE A 47 9.19 20.68 -17.70
C PHE A 47 8.05 21.51 -18.30
N MET A 48 6.96 21.71 -17.57
CA MET A 48 5.80 22.51 -18.00
C MET A 48 6.08 24.02 -17.98
N GLY A 49 7.01 24.49 -17.14
CA GLY A 49 7.42 25.90 -17.10
C GLY A 49 8.22 26.37 -18.33
N LYS A 50 8.69 25.46 -19.19
CA LYS A 50 9.45 25.78 -20.41
C LYS A 50 8.55 25.65 -21.64
N ASP A 51 7.91 26.76 -22.02
CA ASP A 51 7.05 26.91 -23.21
C ASP A 51 5.96 25.84 -23.35
N PRO A 52 4.78 26.05 -22.75
CA PRO A 52 3.69 25.08 -22.77
C PRO A 52 2.95 25.15 -24.11
N THR A 53 3.42 24.39 -25.10
CA THR A 53 2.59 24.03 -26.26
C THR A 53 1.61 22.93 -25.86
N THR A 54 0.39 22.96 -26.39
CA THR A 54 -0.68 22.00 -26.06
C THR A 54 -0.22 20.55 -26.24
N ALA A 55 0.51 20.26 -27.33
CA ALA A 55 1.03 18.93 -27.61
C ALA A 55 2.06 18.46 -26.56
N ARG A 56 2.98 19.34 -26.15
CA ARG A 56 4.00 19.04 -25.14
C ARG A 56 3.38 18.83 -23.75
N THR A 57 2.37 19.63 -23.42
CA THR A 57 1.59 19.48 -22.19
C THR A 57 0.89 18.12 -22.13
N VAL A 58 0.17 17.73 -23.19
CA VAL A 58 -0.51 16.43 -23.24
C VAL A 58 0.50 15.28 -23.13
N ALA A 59 1.59 15.33 -23.89
CA ALA A 59 2.64 14.32 -23.84
C ALA A 59 3.30 14.23 -22.45
N GLY A 60 3.60 15.37 -21.82
CA GLY A 60 4.18 15.43 -20.48
C GLY A 60 3.26 14.85 -19.41
N VAL A 61 1.96 15.20 -19.45
CA VAL A 61 0.97 14.68 -18.50
C VAL A 61 0.75 13.18 -18.68
N MET A 62 0.63 12.68 -19.92
CA MET A 62 0.52 11.24 -20.17
C MET A 62 1.76 10.49 -19.68
N GLY A 63 2.97 10.98 -20.00
CA GLY A 63 4.22 10.38 -19.57
C GLY A 63 4.34 10.34 -18.05
N PHE A 64 4.01 11.45 -17.37
CA PHE A 64 3.99 11.51 -15.91
C PHE A 64 2.95 10.55 -15.31
N THR A 65 1.77 10.44 -15.91
CA THR A 65 0.72 9.53 -15.46
C THR A 65 1.19 8.09 -15.51
N LEU A 66 1.77 7.66 -16.63
CA LEU A 66 2.34 6.31 -16.78
C LEU A 66 3.49 6.05 -15.79
N ALA A 67 4.37 7.04 -15.59
CA ALA A 67 5.45 6.95 -14.62
C ALA A 67 4.90 6.80 -13.18
N MET A 68 3.87 7.57 -12.81
CA MET A 68 3.22 7.47 -11.51
C MET A 68 2.52 6.13 -11.30
N PHE A 69 1.87 5.58 -12.34
CA PHE A 69 1.31 4.24 -12.29
C PHE A 69 2.39 3.18 -12.06
N GLY A 70 3.50 3.24 -12.80
CA GLY A 70 4.64 2.33 -12.60
C GLY A 70 5.25 2.46 -11.21
N TRP A 71 5.38 3.70 -10.70
CA TRP A 71 5.90 3.99 -9.37
C TRP A 71 4.99 3.44 -8.26
N ALA A 72 3.68 3.71 -8.34
CA ALA A 72 2.69 3.19 -7.40
C ALA A 72 2.65 1.67 -7.41
N TRP A 73 2.70 1.04 -8.59
CA TRP A 73 2.79 -0.41 -8.71
C TRP A 73 4.06 -0.96 -8.05
N GLY A 74 5.21 -0.33 -8.30
CA GLY A 74 6.49 -0.69 -7.68
C GLY A 74 6.43 -0.59 -6.15
N MET A 75 5.88 0.51 -5.64
CA MET A 75 5.66 0.74 -4.21
C MET A 75 4.80 -0.36 -3.58
N ILE A 76 3.63 -0.65 -4.17
CA ILE A 76 2.71 -1.68 -3.68
C ILE A 76 3.40 -3.05 -3.66
N ARG A 77 4.08 -3.43 -4.76
CA ARG A 77 4.76 -4.72 -4.87
C ARG A 77 5.91 -4.84 -3.85
N TRP A 78 6.64 -3.75 -3.64
CA TRP A 78 7.73 -3.67 -2.67
C TRP A 78 7.22 -3.77 -1.21
N MET A 79 6.07 -3.16 -0.91
CA MET A 79 5.43 -3.22 0.41
C MET A 79 4.82 -4.59 0.66
N MET A 80 4.16 -5.20 -0.33
CA MET A 80 3.66 -6.58 -0.22
C MET A 80 4.77 -7.57 0.13
N ALA A 81 5.94 -7.46 -0.52
CA ALA A 81 7.09 -8.32 -0.25
C ALA A 81 7.66 -8.17 1.18
N ARG A 82 7.34 -7.09 1.88
CA ARG A 82 7.78 -6.79 3.25
C ARG A 82 6.64 -6.84 4.27
N SER A 83 5.46 -7.30 3.85
CA SER A 83 4.28 -7.35 4.68
C SER A 83 4.00 -8.74 5.24
N GLU A 84 3.38 -8.78 6.40
CA GLU A 84 2.70 -9.97 6.88
C GLU A 84 1.32 -10.07 6.22
N MET A 85 1.08 -11.13 5.43
CA MET A 85 -0.23 -11.35 4.84
C MET A 85 -1.17 -11.94 5.88
N VAL A 86 -2.21 -11.19 6.21
CA VAL A 86 -3.27 -11.60 7.11
C VAL A 86 -4.55 -11.73 6.29
N ASP A 87 -5.05 -12.96 6.16
CA ASP A 87 -6.31 -13.22 5.48
C ASP A 87 -7.49 -12.88 6.42
N MET A 88 -8.20 -11.81 6.09
CA MET A 88 -9.34 -11.35 6.88
C MET A 88 -10.53 -12.31 6.81
N GLU A 89 -10.68 -13.08 5.73
CA GLU A 89 -11.75 -14.09 5.64
C GLU A 89 -11.49 -15.24 6.61
N GLU A 90 -10.23 -15.64 6.76
CA GLU A 90 -9.82 -16.68 7.68
C GLU A 90 -10.01 -16.23 9.14
N LEU A 91 -9.62 -14.99 9.46
CA LEU A 91 -9.89 -14.37 10.77
C LEU A 91 -11.38 -14.27 11.08
N LEU A 92 -12.22 -13.89 10.11
CA LEU A 92 -13.66 -13.80 10.31
C LEU A 92 -14.32 -15.18 10.47
N LYS A 93 -13.83 -16.21 9.76
CA LYS A 93 -14.28 -17.60 9.94
C LYS A 93 -13.90 -18.12 11.33
N LEU A 94 -12.65 -17.93 11.76
CA LEU A 94 -12.17 -18.26 13.10
C LEU A 94 -13.01 -17.59 14.19
N LYS A 95 -13.29 -16.29 14.04
CA LYS A 95 -14.14 -15.55 15.00
C LYS A 95 -15.55 -16.14 15.08
N ARG A 96 -16.16 -16.47 13.94
CA ARG A 96 -17.50 -17.11 13.90
C ARG A 96 -17.51 -18.47 14.58
N GLU A 97 -16.48 -19.28 14.39
CA GLU A 97 -16.36 -20.59 15.05
C GLU A 97 -16.16 -20.45 16.56
N LEU A 98 -15.35 -19.48 17.00
CA LEU A 98 -15.14 -19.19 18.42
C LEU A 98 -16.43 -18.74 19.11
N ASP A 99 -17.17 -17.83 18.48
CA ASP A 99 -18.46 -17.34 18.99
C ASP A 99 -19.50 -18.47 19.04
N ALA A 100 -19.53 -19.36 18.03
CA ALA A 100 -20.41 -20.53 18.02
C ALA A 100 -20.09 -21.52 19.15
N ARG A 101 -18.81 -21.72 19.49
CA ARG A 101 -18.38 -22.56 20.63
C ARG A 101 -18.73 -21.91 21.97
N LYS A 102 -18.51 -20.60 22.10
CA LYS A 102 -18.81 -19.84 23.33
C LYS A 102 -20.31 -19.80 23.63
N GLY A 103 -21.15 -19.78 22.60
CA GLY A 103 -22.61 -19.88 22.73
C GLY A 103 -23.11 -21.25 23.20
N ARG A 104 -22.40 -22.34 22.89
CA ARG A 104 -22.75 -23.70 23.35
C ARG A 104 -22.38 -23.95 24.82
N GLY A 105 -21.24 -23.43 25.29
CA GLY A 105 -20.79 -23.59 26.67
C GLY A 105 -21.58 -22.81 27.73
N ARG A 106 -22.48 -21.91 27.31
CA ARG A 106 -23.29 -21.05 28.20
C ARG A 106 -24.74 -21.54 28.38
N ARG A 107 -25.07 -22.71 27.80
CA ARG A 107 -26.41 -23.34 27.83
C ARG A 107 -26.44 -24.74 28.49
N GLY A 108 -25.31 -25.22 29.00
CA GLY A 108 -25.21 -26.40 29.87
C GLY A 108 -24.93 -25.96 31.29
#